data_AF-A0A644Z909-F1
#
_entry.id   AF-A0A644Z909-F1
#
_cell.length_a   1.000
_cell.length_b   1.000
_cell.length_c   1.000
_cell.angle_alpha   90.00
_cell.angle_beta   90.00
_cell.angle_gamma   90.00
#
_symmetry.space_group_name_H-M   'P 1'
#
loop_
_entity.id
_entity.type
_entity.pdbx_description
1 polymer ?
#
loop_
_entity_poly.entity_id
_entity_poly.type
_entity_poly.pdbx_seq_one_letter_code
_entity_poly.pdbx_strand_id
1 'polypeptide(L)' 'MRHPIYTAMIIWSIGLAVYTANAFFVGFTALVILWTPLRISKEETMLIGYFGDEYKKYMEYTGKYLPKFKYDGNR' A
#
# COMPACT_ATOMS: atom_id res chain seq x y z
N MET A 1 1.68 0.13 -9.41
CA MET A 1 1.34 0.22 -7.97
C MET A 1 2.65 0.09 -7.20
N ARG A 2 2.96 0.96 -6.24
CA ARG A 2 4.28 0.94 -5.58
C ARG A 2 4.41 -0.16 -4.52
N HIS A 3 3.29 -0.52 -3.90
CA HIS A 3 3.25 -1.41 -2.73
C HIS A 3 2.16 -2.49 -2.87
N PRO A 4 2.19 -3.33 -3.92
CA PRO A 4 1.16 -4.36 -4.12
C PRO A 4 1.14 -5.41 -2.99
N ILE A 5 2.30 -5.69 -2.38
CA ILE A 5 2.42 -6.61 -1.24
C ILE A 5 1.64 -6.10 -0.02
N TYR A 6 1.72 -4.80 0.28
CA TYR A 6 0.97 -4.23 1.40
C TYR A 6 -0.54 -4.28 1.16
N THR A 7 -0.98 -4.14 -0.08
CA THR A 7 -2.39 -4.31 -0.46
C THR A 7 -2.84 -5.77 -0.27
N ALA A 8 -2.01 -6.72 -0.72
CA ALA A 8 -2.26 -8.15 -0.50
C ALA A 8 -2.29 -8.52 0.99
N MET A 9 -1.41 -7.94 1.81
CA MET A 9 -1.39 -8.13 3.27
C MET A 9 -2.69 -7.65 3.92
N ILE A 10 -3.20 -6.47 3.53
CA ILE A 10 -4.47 -5.96 4.05
C ILE A 10 -5.62 -6.90 3.65
N ILE A 11 -5.69 -7.32 2.39
CA ILE A 11 -6.73 -8.26 1.91
C ILE A 11 -6.66 -9.58 2.67
N TRP A 12 -5.45 -10.11 2.87
CA TRP A 12 -5.22 -11.34 3.61
C TRP A 12 -5.63 -11.20 5.08
N SER A 13 -5.28 -10.10 5.75
CA SER A 13 -5.69 -9.84 7.13
C SER A 13 -7.22 -9.73 7.27
N ILE A 14 -7.88 -9.06 6.33
CA ILE A 14 -9.36 -9.01 6.29
C ILE A 14 -9.94 -10.41 6.11
N GLY A 15 -9.40 -11.21 5.19
CA GLY A 15 -9.81 -12.60 4.98
C GLY A 15 -9.66 -13.45 6.25
N LEU A 16 -8.55 -13.27 6.98
CA LEU A 16 -8.29 -13.95 8.25
C LEU A 16 -9.28 -13.52 9.34
N ALA A 17 -9.60 -12.22 9.44
CA ALA A 17 -10.56 -11.71 10.41
C ALA A 17 -11.97 -12.25 10.16
N VAL A 18 -12.40 -12.32 8.90
CA VAL A 18 -13.71 -12.89 8.51
C VAL A 18 -13.74 -14.39 8.76
N TYR A 19 -12.69 -15.12 8.36
CA TYR A 19 -12.60 -16.57 8.50
C TYR A 19 -12.63 -17.03 9.97
N THR A 20 -11.93 -16.30 10.84
CA THR A 20 -11.87 -16.64 12.27
C THR A 20 -13.06 -16.13 13.08
N ALA A 21 -13.85 -15.20 12.54
CA ALA A 21 -14.99 -14.55 13.20
C ALA A 21 -14.68 -14.07 14.63
N ASN A 22 -13.44 -13.65 14.89
CA ASN A 22 -12.93 -13.36 16.21
C ASN A 22 -12.49 -11.88 16.31
N ALA A 23 -13.03 -11.19 17.32
CA ALA A 23 -12.77 -9.78 17.57
C ALA A 23 -11.27 -9.44 17.74
N PHE A 24 -10.46 -10.39 18.20
CA PHE A 24 -9.01 -10.24 18.28
C PHE A 24 -8.38 -10.02 16.89
N PHE A 25 -8.76 -10.84 15.90
CA PHE A 25 -8.23 -10.72 14.54
C PHE A 25 -8.78 -9.50 13.80
N VAL A 26 -9.99 -9.05 14.15
CA VAL A 26 -10.54 -7.77 13.68
C VAL A 26 -9.69 -6.61 14.20
N GLY A 27 -9.35 -6.60 15.50
CA GLY A 27 -8.46 -5.61 16.09
C GLY A 27 -7.06 -5.63 15.47
N PHE A 28 -6.50 -6.83 15.25
CA PHE A 28 -5.22 -7.01 14.57
C PHE A 28 -5.23 -6.43 13.15
N THR A 29 -6.30 -6.70 12.38
CA THR A 29 -6.44 -6.17 11.02
C THR A 29 -6.52 -4.65 11.01
N ALA A 30 -7.23 -4.04 11.96
CA ALA A 30 -7.28 -2.60 12.11
C ALA A 30 -5.89 -2.00 12.40
N LEU A 31 -5.10 -2.65 13.26
CA LEU A 31 -3.72 -2.24 13.53
C LEU A 31 -2.83 -2.35 12.28
N VAL A 32 -2.95 -3.43 11.50
CA VAL A 32 -2.21 -3.60 10.25
C VAL A 32 -2.55 -2.48 9.26
N ILE A 33 -3.84 -2.15 9.10
CA ILE A 33 -4.28 -1.06 8.21
C ILE A 33 -3.72 0.29 8.66
N LEU A 34 -3.73 0.58 9.97
CA LEU A 34 -3.22 1.84 10.52
C LEU A 34 -1.68 1.95 10.46
N TRP A 35 -0.97 0.83 10.61
CA TRP A 35 0.50 0.79 10.62
C TRP A 35 1.12 0.83 9.21
N THR A 36 0.46 0.22 8.23
CA THR A 36 0.89 0.17 6.82
C THR A 36 1.29 1.54 6.22
N PRO A 37 0.49 2.63 6.33
CA PRO A 37 0.87 3.94 5.78
C PRO A 37 2.11 4.56 6.44
N LEU A 38 2.32 4.31 7.74
CA LEU A 38 3.51 4.79 8.46
C LEU A 38 4.76 4.08 7.93
N ARG A 39 4.66 2.78 7.66
CA ARG A 39 5.76 1.98 7.11
C ARG A 39 6.09 2.40 5.69
N ILE A 40 5.08 2.53 4.83
CA ILE A 40 5.25 2.96 3.44
C ILE A 40 5.92 4.34 3.37
N SER A 41 5.50 5.29 4.22
CA SER A 41 6.09 6.64 4.19
C SER A 41 7.57 6.65 4.58
N LYS A 42 7.98 5.80 5.53
CA LYS A 42 9.41 5.60 5.86
C LYS A 42 10.18 4.96 4.70
N GLU A 43 9.60 3.95 4.07
CA GLU A 43 10.21 3.26 2.94
C GLU A 43 10.40 4.21 1.74
N GLU A 44 9.37 4.98 1.39
CA GLU A 44 9.44 6.02 0.37
C GLU A 44 10.51 7.08 0.70
N THR A 45 10.63 7.49 1.97
CA THR A 45 11.67 8.46 2.37
C THR A 45 13.08 7.89 2.20
N MET A 46 13.31 6.62 2.55
CA MET A 46 14.59 5.96 2.33
C MET A 46 14.89 5.79 0.84
N LEU A 47 13.89 5.44 0.04
CA LEU A 47 14.03 5.29 -1.41
C LEU A 47 14.30 6.64 -2.10
N ILE A 48 13.65 7.73 -1.66
CA ILE A 48 13.99 9.09 -2.12
C ILE A 48 15.43 9.44 -1.70
N GLY A 49 15.87 9.06 -0.50
CA GLY A 49 17.24 9.29 -0.06
C GLY A 49 18.28 8.54 -0.90
N TYR A 50 17.97 7.32 -1.35
CA TYR A 50 18.89 6.48 -2.11
C TYR A 50 18.87 6.76 -3.63
N PHE A 51 17.68 6.96 -4.21
CA PHE A 51 17.46 7.09 -5.65
C PHE A 51 17.14 8.53 -6.10
N GLY A 52 16.93 9.45 -5.16
CA GLY A 52 16.73 10.87 -5.43
C GLY A 52 15.56 11.15 -6.37
N ASP A 53 15.86 11.88 -7.45
CA ASP A 53 14.85 12.39 -8.37
C ASP A 53 14.29 11.32 -9.33
N GLU A 54 15.01 10.22 -9.55
CA GLU A 54 14.48 9.08 -10.34
C GLU A 54 13.28 8.45 -9.64
N TYR A 55 13.38 8.28 -8.32
CA TYR A 55 12.27 7.75 -7.54
C TYR A 55 11.12 8.75 -7.45
N LYS A 56 11.39 10.05 -7.33
CA LYS A 56 10.34 11.09 -7.38
C LYS A 56 9.58 11.07 -8.71
N LYS A 57 10.27 10.94 -9.85
CA LYS A 57 9.62 10.76 -11.16
C LYS A 57 8.81 9.49 -11.20
N TYR A 58 9.35 8.36 -10.72
CA TYR A 58 8.59 7.11 -10.62
C TYR A 58 7.32 7.24 -9.77
N MET A 59 7.37 8.04 -8.69
CA MET A 59 6.21 8.35 -7.87
C MET A 59 5.12 9.10 -8.67
N GLU A 60 5.47 10.02 -9.56
CA GLU A 60 4.47 10.77 -10.34
C GLU A 60 3.58 9.86 -11.21
N TYR A 61 4.17 8.81 -11.80
CA TYR A 61 3.45 7.89 -12.69
C TYR A 61 2.78 6.72 -11.97
N THR A 62 3.18 6.43 -10.72
CA THR A 62 2.73 5.23 -10.01
C THR A 62 1.86 5.57 -8.79
N GLY A 63 0.66 5.00 -8.69
CA GLY A 63 -0.21 5.16 -7.51
C GLY A 63 0.29 4.37 -6.28
N LYS A 64 -0.04 4.88 -5.09
CA LYS A 64 0.44 4.40 -3.78
C LYS A 64 -0.17 3.04 -3.41
N TYR A 65 -1.50 2.95 -3.42
CA TYR A 65 -2.28 1.74 -3.09
C TYR A 65 -3.05 1.15 -4.28
N LEU A 66 -3.52 2.01 -5.17
CA LEU A 66 -4.25 1.63 -6.37
C LEU A 66 -3.43 2.01 -7.62
N PRO A 67 -3.59 1.28 -8.74
CA PRO A 67 -2.96 1.69 -9.99
C PRO A 67 -3.57 3.05 -10.39
N LYS A 68 -2.72 4.00 -10.78
CA LYS A 68 -3.23 5.17 -11.51
C LYS A 68 -3.70 4.64 -12.86
N PHE A 69 -5.00 4.42 -13.02
CA PHE A 69 -5.58 4.28 -14.35
C PHE A 69 -5.44 5.64 -15.03
N LYS A 70 -4.39 5.82 -15.83
CA LYS A 70 -4.45 6.83 -16.88
C LYS A 70 -5.52 6.34 -17.86
N TYR A 71 -6.71 6.93 -17.78
CA TYR A 71 -7.68 6.83 -18.86
C TYR A 71 -7.08 7.59 -20.05
N ASP A 72 -6.46 6.86 -20.97
CA ASP A 72 -6.06 7.39 -22.26
C ASP A 72 -7.31 7.46 -23.14
N GLY A 73 -8.05 8.58 -23.01
CA GLY A 73 -9.32 8.82 -23.66
C GLY A 73 -9.20 9.17 -25.15
N ASN A 74 -8.29 8.53 -25.89
CA ASN A 74 -8.14 8.75 -27.32
C ASN A 74 -8.12 7.42 -28.09
N ARG A 75 -9.32 6.87 -28.30
CA ARG A 75 -9.62 5.88 -29.35
C ARG A 75 -10.97 6.20 -29.96
#